data_AF-A0A1S6XP09-F1
#
_entry.id   AF-A0A1S6XP09-F1
#
_cell.length_a   1.000
_cell.length_b   1.000
_cell.length_c   1.000
_cell.angle_alpha   90.00
_cell.angle_beta   90.00
_cell.angle_gamma   90.00
#
_symmetry.space_group_name_H-M   'P 1'
#
loop_
_entity.id
_entity.type
_entity.pdbx_description
1 polymer ?
#
loop_
_entity_poly.entity_id
_entity_poly.type
_entity_poly.pdbx_seq_one_letter_code
_entity_poly.pdbx_strand_id
1 'polypeptide(L)'
;MWPCFWSTTMAMLSYEMPQVPLLSIIMCWIWYLFLFFLGSIAMRGAGCTWNDLVDHKIDSQVERTRSRPLPAGQVSRFQAKIFILVQCFIGLGVLLQFNAFSFF
;
A
#
# COMPACT_ATOMS: atom_id res chain seq x y z
N MET A 1 -5.21 -7.37 -1.70
CA MET A 1 -6.21 -7.14 -2.78
C MET A 1 -7.44 -8.01 -2.68
N TRP A 2 -7.31 -9.34 -2.69
CA TRP A 2 -8.48 -10.23 -2.63
C TRP A 2 -9.45 -9.96 -1.47
N PRO A 3 -8.98 -9.70 -0.23
CA PRO A 3 -9.89 -9.37 0.87
C PRO A 3 -10.63 -8.04 0.66
N CYS A 4 -9.93 -7.00 0.18
CA CYS A 4 -10.52 -5.68 -0.10
C CYS A 4 -11.58 -5.76 -1.20
N PHE A 5 -11.37 -6.60 -2.21
CA PHE A 5 -12.32 -6.82 -3.29
C PHE A 5 -13.65 -7.39 -2.79
N TRP A 6 -13.59 -8.48 -2.02
CA TRP A 6 -14.79 -9.08 -1.45
C TRP A 6 -15.47 -8.17 -0.44
N SER A 7 -14.69 -7.51 0.43
CA SER A 7 -15.25 -6.58 1.43
C SER A 7 -16.02 -5.42 0.79
N THR A 8 -15.45 -4.79 -0.26
CA THR A 8 -16.11 -3.67 -0.95
C THR A 8 -17.33 -4.12 -1.74
N THR A 9 -17.29 -5.31 -2.33
CA THR A 9 -18.43 -5.92 -3.01
C THR A 9 -19.57 -6.22 -2.03
N MET A 10 -19.27 -6.79 -0.87
CA MET A 10 -20.27 -7.07 0.16
C MET A 10 -20.86 -5.78 0.75
N ALA A 11 -20.03 -4.76 0.99
CA ALA A 11 -20.49 -3.45 1.45
C ALA A 11 -21.41 -2.76 0.44
N MET A 12 -21.13 -2.91 -0.86
CA MET A 12 -22.00 -2.42 -1.94
C MET A 12 -23.36 -3.13 -1.94
N LEU A 13 -23.38 -4.45 -1.74
CA LEU A 13 -24.60 -5.27 -1.73
C LEU A 13 -25.43 -5.08 -0.46
N SER A 14 -24.80 -4.75 0.68
CA SER A 14 -25.52 -4.53 1.95
C SER A 14 -26.22 -3.17 2.04
N TYR A 15 -25.86 -2.22 1.19
CA TYR A 15 -26.44 -0.88 1.22
C TYR A 15 -27.80 -0.90 0.49
N GLU A 16 -28.90 -0.82 1.24
CA GLU A 16 -30.21 -0.54 0.66
C GLU A 16 -30.19 0.89 0.11
N MET A 17 -30.10 1.04 -1.22
CA MET A 17 -29.94 2.32 -1.91
C MET A 17 -31.24 2.67 -2.67
N PRO A 18 -32.22 3.38 -2.07
CA PRO A 18 -33.54 3.51 -2.68
C PRO A 18 -33.62 4.45 -3.89
N GLN A 19 -32.54 5.19 -4.23
CA GLN A 19 -32.57 6.26 -5.24
C GLN A 19 -31.24 6.52 -5.99
N VAL A 20 -30.15 5.76 -5.76
CA VAL A 20 -28.83 6.10 -6.35
C VAL A 20 -28.66 5.40 -7.72
N PRO A 21 -28.25 6.13 -8.79
CA PRO A 21 -28.01 5.50 -10.10
C PRO A 21 -26.95 4.41 -10.05
N LEU A 22 -27.19 3.27 -10.71
CA LEU A 22 -26.26 2.12 -10.76
C LEU A 22 -24.85 2.52 -11.20
N LEU A 23 -24.74 3.44 -12.16
CA LEU A 23 -23.45 3.91 -12.66
C LEU A 23 -22.62 4.56 -11.54
N SER A 24 -23.24 5.38 -10.68
CA SER A 24 -22.56 6.03 -9.56
C SER A 24 -22.03 5.01 -8.55
N ILE A 25 -22.79 3.93 -8.31
CA ILE A 25 -22.39 2.84 -7.41
C ILE A 25 -21.15 2.14 -7.96
N ILE A 26 -21.17 1.77 -9.24
CA ILE A 26 -20.05 1.10 -9.90
C ILE A 26 -18.81 2.00 -9.89
N MET A 27 -18.96 3.29 -10.19
CA MET A 27 -17.84 4.24 -10.16
C MET A 27 -17.22 4.36 -8.77
N CYS A 28 -18.05 4.43 -7.72
CA CYS A 28 -17.60 4.47 -6.33
C CYS A 28 -16.85 3.18 -5.94
N TRP A 29 -17.38 2.03 -6.33
CA TRP A 29 -16.75 0.73 -6.08
C TRP A 29 -15.38 0.61 -6.79
N ILE A 30 -15.29 0.97 -8.07
CA ILE A 30 -14.02 1.01 -8.82
C ILE A 30 -13.02 1.96 -8.15
N TRP A 31 -13.49 3.13 -7.72
CA TRP A 31 -12.64 4.10 -7.03
C TRP A 31 -12.05 3.54 -5.74
N TYR A 32 -12.86 2.90 -4.90
CA TYR A 32 -12.35 2.25 -3.69
C TYR A 32 -11.36 1.12 -3.99
N LEU A 33 -11.63 0.28 -5.00
CA LEU A 33 -10.68 -0.75 -5.42
C LEU A 33 -9.35 -0.17 -5.85
N PHE A 34 -9.37 0.93 -6.61
CA PHE A 34 -8.17 1.64 -7.01
C PHE A 34 -7.38 2.18 -5.81
N LEU A 35 -8.05 2.81 -4.85
CA LEU A 35 -7.43 3.28 -3.61
C LEU A 35 -6.79 2.12 -2.83
N PHE A 36 -7.51 1.01 -2.64
CA PHE A 36 -6.97 -0.16 -1.94
C PHE A 36 -5.79 -0.79 -2.69
N PHE A 37 -5.85 -0.82 -4.03
CA PHE A 37 -4.73 -1.29 -4.85
C PHE A 37 -3.49 -0.45 -4.64
N LEU A 38 -3.61 0.86 -4.83
CA LEU A 38 -2.51 1.81 -4.69
C LEU A 38 -1.94 1.79 -3.27
N GLY A 39 -2.80 1.84 -2.26
CA GLY A 39 -2.40 1.77 -0.85
C GLY A 39 -1.69 0.46 -0.52
N SER A 40 -2.19 -0.68 -1.01
CA SER A 40 -1.57 -1.98 -0.74
C SER A 40 -0.17 -2.11 -1.35
N ILE A 41 0.05 -1.61 -2.57
CA ILE A 41 1.36 -1.61 -3.21
C ILE A 41 2.32 -0.69 -2.46
N ALA A 42 1.89 0.54 -2.17
CA ALA A 42 2.72 1.52 -1.48
C ALA A 42 3.14 1.03 -0.08
N MET A 43 2.21 0.53 0.73
CA MET A 43 2.51 0.09 2.10
C MET A 43 3.30 -1.22 2.12
N ARG A 44 3.04 -2.14 1.19
CA ARG A 44 3.85 -3.37 1.09
C ARG A 44 5.28 -3.04 0.67
N GLY A 45 5.47 -2.16 -0.32
CA GLY A 45 6.79 -1.73 -0.76
C GLY A 45 7.57 -0.98 0.32
N ALA A 46 6.89 -0.10 1.09
CA ALA A 46 7.49 0.62 2.21
C ALA A 46 8.00 -0.35 3.29
N GLY A 47 7.18 -1.33 3.67
CA GLY A 47 7.55 -2.36 4.65
C GLY A 47 8.72 -3.22 4.17
N CYS A 48 8.71 -3.66 2.91
CA CYS A 48 9.84 -4.42 2.35
C CYS A 48 11.14 -3.59 2.33
N THR A 49 11.07 -2.32 1.92
CA THR A 49 12.26 -1.45 1.88
C THR A 49 12.78 -1.17 3.29
N TRP A 50 11.89 -1.02 4.27
CA TRP A 50 12.27 -0.88 5.67
C TRP A 50 12.98 -2.13 6.19
N ASN A 51 12.46 -3.32 5.89
CA ASN A 51 13.12 -4.57 6.25
C ASN A 51 14.51 -4.67 5.62
N ASP A 52 14.65 -4.36 4.32
CA ASP A 52 15.96 -4.38 3.66
C ASP A 52 16.94 -3.36 4.30
N LEU A 53 16.45 -2.22 4.77
CA LEU A 53 17.26 -1.21 5.45
C LEU A 53 17.73 -1.68 6.84
N VAL A 54 16.88 -2.36 7.59
CA VAL A 54 17.20 -2.89 8.93
C VAL A 54 18.12 -4.12 8.80
N ASP A 55 17.80 -5.03 7.89
CA ASP A 55 18.47 -6.32 7.73
C ASP A 55 19.80 -6.23 6.97
N HIS A 56 20.16 -5.08 6.40
CA HIS A 56 21.34 -4.93 5.53
C HIS A 56 22.65 -5.50 6.09
N LYS A 57 22.86 -5.45 7.43
CA LYS A 57 24.07 -6.02 8.06
C LYS A 57 24.03 -7.54 8.04
N ILE A 58 22.89 -8.12 8.39
CA ILE A 58 22.68 -9.57 8.42
C ILE A 58 22.72 -10.10 6.98
N ASP A 59 22.04 -9.41 6.07
CA ASP A 59 22.01 -9.76 4.65
C ASP A 59 23.40 -9.76 4.01
N SER A 60 24.32 -8.90 4.46
CA SER A 60 25.71 -8.86 3.99
C SER A 60 26.55 -10.08 4.42
N GLN A 61 26.15 -10.76 5.49
CA GLN A 61 26.85 -11.93 6.05
C GLN A 61 26.32 -13.25 5.47
N VAL A 62 25.16 -13.22 4.80
CA VAL A 62 24.52 -14.41 4.23
C VAL A 62 24.73 -14.45 2.72
N GLU A 63 25.34 -15.53 2.25
CA GLU A 63 25.75 -15.69 0.84
C GLU A 63 24.60 -15.50 -0.17
N ARG A 64 23.39 -15.95 0.18
CA ARG A 64 22.19 -15.78 -0.66
C ARG A 64 21.72 -14.34 -0.81
N THR A 65 21.87 -13.50 0.21
CA THR A 65 21.27 -12.14 0.29
C THR A 65 22.30 -11.02 0.15
N ARG A 66 23.58 -11.37 0.10
CA ARG A 66 24.69 -10.41 -0.05
C ARG A 66 24.61 -9.59 -1.34
N SER A 67 23.96 -10.10 -2.39
CA SER A 67 23.75 -9.42 -3.67
C SER A 67 22.54 -8.47 -3.70
N ARG A 68 21.79 -8.35 -2.59
CA ARG A 68 20.67 -7.39 -2.50
C ARG A 68 21.16 -5.96 -2.69
N PRO A 69 20.33 -5.03 -3.21
CA PRO A 69 20.77 -3.69 -3.62
C PRO A 69 21.41 -2.86 -2.49
N LEU A 70 20.93 -3.00 -1.25
CA LEU A 70 21.43 -2.29 -0.07
C LEU A 70 22.77 -2.86 0.45
N PRO A 71 22.90 -4.18 0.72
CA PRO A 71 24.18 -4.81 1.07
C PRO A 71 25.25 -4.68 -0.02
N ALA A 72 24.86 -4.75 -1.30
CA ALA A 72 25.76 -4.62 -2.44
C ALA A 72 26.18 -3.16 -2.73
N GLY A 73 25.62 -2.18 -2.01
CA GLY A 73 25.94 -0.75 -2.19
C GLY A 73 25.40 -0.11 -3.46
N GLN A 74 24.51 -0.79 -4.19
CA GLN A 74 23.85 -0.26 -5.41
C GLN A 74 22.85 0.86 -5.08
N VAL A 75 22.25 0.80 -3.88
CA VAL A 75 21.33 1.81 -3.36
C VAL A 75 21.87 2.34 -2.04
N SER A 76 21.94 3.66 -1.90
CA SER A 76 22.36 4.26 -0.63
C SER A 76 21.26 4.14 0.42
N ARG A 77 21.65 4.07 1.70
CA ARG A 77 20.68 4.05 2.81
C ARG A 77 19.79 5.31 2.82
N PHE A 78 20.33 6.43 2.34
CA PHE A 78 19.57 7.67 2.22
C PHE A 78 18.50 7.58 1.11
N GLN A 79 18.84 7.01 -0.05
CA GLN A 79 17.87 6.73 -1.12
C GLN A 79 16.76 5.79 -0.65
N ALA A 80 17.09 4.73 0.09
CA ALA A 80 16.10 3.83 0.66
C ALA A 80 15.15 4.57 1.63
N LYS A 81 15.67 5.44 2.50
CA LYS A 81 14.83 6.27 3.39
C LYS A 81 13.90 7.21 2.62
N ILE A 82 14.42 7.88 1.58
CA ILE A 82 13.59 8.74 0.70
C ILE A 82 12.50 7.90 0.04
N PHE A 83 12.83 6.71 -0.48
CA PHE A 83 11.86 5.84 -1.13
C PHE A 83 10.76 5.38 -0.17
N ILE A 84 11.09 5.06 1.08
CA ILE A 84 10.09 4.75 2.12
C ILE A 84 9.21 5.97 2.36
N LEU A 85 9.81 7.15 2.53
CA LEU A 85 9.08 8.39 2.79
C LEU A 85 8.10 8.75 1.65
N VAL A 86 8.51 8.60 0.39
CA VAL A 86 7.63 8.76 -0.77
C VAL A 86 6.47 7.75 -0.74
N GLN A 87 6.74 6.47 -0.46
CA GLN A 87 5.68 5.47 -0.34
C GLN A 87 4.72 5.76 0.81
N CYS A 88 5.23 6.24 1.95
CA CYS A 88 4.42 6.70 3.07
C CYS A 88 3.53 7.89 2.68
N PHE A 89 4.03 8.85 1.91
CA PHE A 89 3.21 9.96 1.41
C PHE A 89 2.12 9.50 0.45
N ILE A 90 2.40 8.52 -0.42
CA ILE A 90 1.38 7.92 -1.29
C ILE A 90 0.32 7.21 -0.44
N GLY A 91 0.73 6.42 0.55
CA GLY A 91 -0.18 5.75 1.48
C GLY A 91 -1.02 6.72 2.30
N LEU A 92 -0.42 7.81 2.77
CA LEU A 92 -1.12 8.89 3.46
C LEU A 92 -2.13 9.58 2.54
N GLY A 93 -1.75 9.87 1.29
CA GLY A 93 -2.66 10.43 0.29
C GLY A 93 -3.86 9.52 0.05
N VAL A 94 -3.66 8.20 -0.01
CA VAL A 94 -4.75 7.21 -0.08
C VAL A 94 -5.60 7.23 1.20
N LEU A 95 -4.98 7.27 2.38
CA LEU A 95 -5.68 7.31 3.67
C LEU A 95 -6.59 8.54 3.81
N LEU A 96 -6.13 9.70 3.35
CA LEU A 96 -6.88 10.97 3.34
C LEU A 96 -8.13 10.96 2.47
N GLN A 97 -8.28 9.99 1.55
CA GLN A 97 -9.49 9.83 0.76
C GLN A 97 -10.59 9.05 1.50
N PHE A 98 -10.29 8.46 2.67
CA PHE A 98 -11.25 7.74 3.48
C PHE A 98 -11.88 8.64 4.56
N ASN A 99 -12.95 8.14 5.17
CA ASN A 99 -13.71 8.86 6.19
C ASN A 99 -12.95 8.96 7.52
N ALA A 100 -13.37 9.86 8.40
CA ALA A 100 -12.78 10.05 9.72
C ALA A 100 -12.71 8.76 10.56
N PHE A 101 -13.69 7.87 10.43
CA PHE A 101 -13.69 6.56 11.09
C PHE A 101 -12.51 5.68 10.68
N SER A 102 -11.92 5.89 9.50
CA SER A 102 -10.74 5.12 9.08
C SER A 102 -9.44 5.58 9.76
N PHE A 103 -9.46 6.70 10.48
CA PHE A 103 -8.31 7.25 11.22
C PHE A 103 -8.31 6.91 12.70
N PHE A 104 -9.48 6.64 13.27
CA PHE A 104 -9.70 6.43 14.71
C PHE A 104 -10.07 4.98 14.99
#